data_AF-A0A937X018-F1
#
_entry.id   AF-A0A937X018-F1
#
_cell.length_a   1.000
_cell.length_b   1.000
_cell.length_c   1.000
_cell.angle_alpha   90.00
_cell.angle_beta   90.00
_cell.angle_gamma   90.00
#
_symmetry.space_group_name_H-M   'P 1'
#
loop_
_entity.id
_entity.type
_entity.pdbx_description
1 polymer ?
#
loop_
_entity_poly.entity_id
_entity_poly.type
_entity_poly.pdbx_seq_one_letter_code
_entity_poly.pdbx_strand_id
1 'polypeptide(L)'
;MGDQVLTPLMMRLIKRLLPYPIRSRLRNAYRSMKKTSWSVIPANPEDREELFRLMLRDLGLQKGDTVLVHSSAEAMAQTGLSAAQTIRLLEEAILPGGLLLMPSFPFGNDFYGYLRTLQAFDVRRTPSRMGMITEVFRRMPNVWRSLHPTHPCVPEAIVRKNGFVSII
;
A
#
# COMPACT_ATOMS: atom_id res chain seq x y z
N MET A 1 10.44 -33.99 0.29
CA MET A 1 11.18 -34.25 -0.96
C MET A 1 10.83 -33.13 -1.93
N GLY A 2 11.70 -32.12 -2.09
CA GLY A 2 11.71 -31.32 -3.32
C GLY A 2 11.33 -29.83 -3.33
N ASP A 3 11.28 -29.07 -2.22
CA ASP A 3 11.10 -27.61 -2.31
C ASP A 3 12.45 -26.88 -2.44
N GLN A 4 13.09 -27.07 -3.60
CA GLN A 4 14.14 -26.15 -4.04
C GLN A 4 13.49 -24.89 -4.63
N VAL A 5 13.06 -24.02 -3.72
CA VAL A 5 12.76 -22.62 -4.04
C VAL A 5 14.05 -22.03 -4.62
N LEU A 6 14.04 -21.73 -5.91
CA LEU A 6 15.10 -21.02 -6.63
C LEU A 6 15.70 -19.93 -5.75
N THR A 7 16.93 -20.14 -5.26
CA THR A 7 17.57 -19.21 -4.32
C THR A 7 17.72 -17.82 -4.98
N PRO A 8 17.71 -16.72 -4.20
CA PRO A 8 17.84 -15.37 -4.74
C PRO A 8 19.07 -15.17 -5.65
N LEU A 9 20.13 -15.96 -5.39
CA LEU A 9 21.37 -15.99 -6.16
C LEU A 9 21.19 -16.62 -7.55
N MET A 10 20.50 -17.76 -7.64
CA MET A 10 20.18 -18.40 -8.92
C MET A 10 19.27 -17.51 -9.77
N MET A 11 18.28 -16.88 -9.14
CA MET A 11 17.35 -16.00 -9.84
C MET A 11 18.00 -14.71 -10.37
N ARG A 12 19.06 -14.22 -9.69
CA ARG A 12 19.91 -13.12 -10.18
C ARG A 12 20.76 -13.53 -11.38
N LEU A 13 21.34 -14.72 -11.35
CA LEU A 13 22.15 -15.26 -12.45
C LEU A 13 21.30 -15.44 -13.73
N ILE A 14 20.12 -16.04 -13.59
CA ILE A 14 19.18 -16.29 -14.69
C ILE A 14 18.73 -14.97 -15.33
N LYS A 15 18.43 -13.93 -14.53
CA LYS A 15 18.03 -12.60 -15.04
C LYS A 15 19.14 -11.85 -15.79
N ARG A 16 20.41 -12.19 -15.53
CA ARG A 16 21.59 -11.57 -16.14
C ARG A 16 22.00 -12.28 -17.43
N LEU A 17 21.73 -13.58 -17.53
CA LEU A 17 22.05 -14.40 -18.70
C LEU A 17 20.92 -14.45 -19.75
N LEU A 18 19.67 -14.16 -19.37
CA LEU A 18 18.55 -14.25 -20.32
C LEU A 18 18.40 -13.01 -21.22
N PRO A 19 18.23 -13.20 -22.55
CA PRO A 19 17.81 -12.15 -23.47
C PRO A 19 16.47 -11.52 -23.04
N TYR A 20 16.34 -10.19 -23.22
CA TYR A 20 15.15 -9.42 -22.83
C TYR A 20 13.79 -10.03 -23.23
N PRO A 21 13.57 -10.55 -24.47
CA PRO A 21 12.28 -11.12 -24.85
C PRO A 21 11.89 -12.35 -24.02
N ILE A 22 12.86 -13.20 -23.68
CA ILE A 22 12.62 -14.40 -22.85
C ILE A 22 12.38 -13.98 -21.40
N ARG A 23 13.11 -12.97 -20.91
CA ARG A 23 12.91 -12.41 -19.57
C ARG A 23 11.53 -11.77 -19.41
N SER A 24 11.01 -11.13 -20.46
CA SER A 24 9.65 -10.56 -20.47
C SER A 24 8.60 -11.68 -20.42
N ARG A 25 8.75 -12.72 -21.24
CA ARG A 25 7.86 -13.89 -21.24
C ARG A 25 7.86 -14.65 -19.91
N LEU A 26 9.04 -14.93 -19.34
CA LEU A 26 9.14 -15.57 -18.02
C LEU A 26 8.56 -14.70 -16.91
N ARG A 27 8.75 -13.37 -16.97
CA ARG A 27 8.14 -12.44 -16.02
C ARG A 27 6.62 -12.46 -16.13
N ASN A 28 6.08 -12.50 -17.33
CA ASN A 28 4.63 -12.56 -17.57
C ASN A 28 4.06 -13.92 -17.16
N ALA A 29 4.75 -15.02 -17.47
CA ALA A 29 4.38 -16.36 -17.01
C ALA A 29 4.42 -16.48 -15.49
N TYR A 30 5.47 -15.97 -14.83
CA TYR A 30 5.56 -15.90 -13.38
C TYR A 30 4.44 -15.05 -12.77
N ARG A 31 4.08 -13.91 -13.40
CA ARG A 31 2.95 -13.08 -12.98
C ARG A 31 1.61 -13.80 -13.15
N SER A 32 1.40 -14.53 -14.25
CA SER A 32 0.19 -15.33 -14.46
C SER A 32 0.09 -16.48 -13.47
N MET A 33 1.18 -17.20 -13.22
CA MET A 33 1.23 -18.24 -12.19
C MET A 33 0.94 -17.68 -10.80
N LYS A 34 1.51 -16.51 -10.47
CA LYS A 34 1.17 -15.82 -9.22
C LYS A 34 -0.29 -15.38 -9.19
N LYS A 35 -0.89 -14.89 -10.28
CA LYS A 35 -2.33 -14.57 -10.35
C LYS A 35 -3.18 -15.79 -10.01
N THR A 36 -2.81 -16.99 -10.48
CA THR A 36 -3.49 -18.25 -10.13
C THR A 36 -3.31 -18.66 -8.67
N SER A 37 -2.26 -18.18 -7.99
CA SER A 37 -2.05 -18.43 -6.55
C SER A 37 -2.99 -17.63 -5.65
N TRP A 38 -3.67 -16.59 -6.16
CA TRP A 38 -4.66 -15.80 -5.41
C TRP A 38 -6.07 -16.42 -5.47
N SER A 39 -6.20 -17.66 -5.93
CA SER A 39 -7.48 -18.40 -6.05
C SER A 39 -8.08 -18.85 -4.71
N VAL A 40 -7.49 -18.44 -3.57
CA VAL A 40 -7.92 -18.85 -2.23
C VAL A 40 -8.36 -17.60 -1.44
N ILE A 41 -9.26 -16.80 -2.01
CA ILE A 41 -9.95 -15.76 -1.26
C ILE A 41 -11.20 -16.41 -0.66
N PRO A 42 -11.34 -16.44 0.68
CA PRO A 42 -12.51 -17.03 1.30
C PRO A 42 -13.81 -16.37 0.83
N ALA A 43 -14.87 -17.18 0.71
CA ALA A 43 -16.17 -16.68 0.30
C ALA A 43 -16.77 -15.74 1.36
N ASN A 44 -16.59 -16.07 2.64
CA ASN A 44 -17.15 -15.34 3.77
C ASN A 44 -16.30 -14.10 4.13
N PRO A 45 -16.89 -12.94 4.44
CA PRO A 45 -16.13 -11.72 4.77
C PRO A 45 -15.21 -11.86 5.99
N GLU A 46 -15.64 -12.57 7.03
CA GLU A 46 -14.85 -12.77 8.27
C GLU A 46 -13.54 -13.52 7.98
N ASP A 47 -13.61 -14.56 7.16
CA ASP A 47 -12.46 -15.34 6.74
C ASP A 47 -11.46 -14.51 5.90
N ARG A 48 -11.95 -13.53 5.12
CA ARG A 48 -11.09 -12.60 4.36
C ARG A 48 -10.33 -11.66 5.28
N GLU A 49 -10.99 -11.13 6.31
CA GLU A 49 -10.33 -10.31 7.32
C GLU A 49 -9.27 -11.13 8.06
N GLU A 50 -9.58 -12.37 8.44
CA GLU A 50 -8.62 -13.24 9.13
C GLU A 50 -7.42 -13.61 8.25
N LEU A 51 -7.64 -13.94 6.98
CA LEU A 51 -6.55 -14.14 6.03
C LEU A 51 -5.66 -12.90 5.95
N PHE A 52 -6.26 -11.70 5.91
CA PHE A 52 -5.49 -10.46 5.88
C PHE A 52 -4.71 -10.23 7.18
N ARG A 53 -5.28 -10.52 8.35
CA ARG A 53 -4.57 -10.46 9.64
C ARG A 53 -3.36 -11.39 9.66
N LEU A 54 -3.52 -12.63 9.16
CA LEU A 54 -2.42 -13.58 9.03
C LEU A 54 -1.32 -13.04 8.10
N MET A 55 -1.68 -12.45 6.97
CA MET A 55 -0.71 -11.83 6.06
C MET A 55 0.06 -10.68 6.71
N LEU A 56 -0.59 -9.84 7.51
CA LEU A 56 0.09 -8.75 8.23
C LEU A 56 1.05 -9.30 9.31
N ARG A 57 0.66 -10.36 10.01
CA ARG A 57 1.51 -11.05 11.00
C ARG A 57 2.71 -11.72 10.33
N ASP A 58 2.51 -12.38 9.19
CA ASP A 58 3.58 -12.99 8.40
C ASP A 58 4.56 -11.94 7.84
N LEU A 59 4.07 -10.73 7.56
CA LEU A 59 4.92 -9.59 7.21
C LEU A 59 5.78 -9.11 8.40
N GLY A 60 5.46 -9.56 9.61
CA GLY A 60 6.17 -9.19 10.84
C GLY A 60 5.72 -7.87 11.45
N LEU A 61 4.53 -7.36 11.07
CA LEU A 61 4.00 -6.12 11.62
C LEU A 61 3.64 -6.29 13.10
N GLN A 62 4.06 -5.31 13.89
CA GLN A 62 3.86 -5.27 15.33
C GLN A 62 3.31 -3.92 15.80
N LYS A 63 2.72 -3.94 17.00
CA LYS A 63 2.30 -2.74 17.71
C LYS A 63 3.52 -1.84 17.94
N GLY A 64 3.39 -0.55 17.65
CA GLY A 64 4.51 0.39 17.73
C GLY A 64 5.21 0.67 16.40
N ASP A 65 4.93 -0.11 15.35
CA ASP A 65 5.58 0.07 14.06
C ASP A 65 5.16 1.37 13.37
N THR A 66 6.11 2.00 12.67
CA THR A 66 5.84 3.09 11.75
C THR A 66 5.84 2.54 10.33
N VAL A 67 4.69 2.58 9.65
CA VAL A 67 4.47 1.93 8.36
C VAL A 67 3.98 2.92 7.34
N LEU A 68 4.69 3.01 6.21
CA LEU A 68 4.23 3.72 5.02
C LEU A 68 3.61 2.73 4.03
N VAL A 69 2.30 2.85 3.79
CA VAL A 69 1.54 1.93 2.93
C VAL A 69 1.35 2.53 1.55
N HIS A 70 1.81 1.80 0.54
CA HIS A 70 1.47 2.03 -0.86
C HIS A 70 0.52 0.91 -1.33
N SER A 71 -0.75 1.24 -1.51
CA SER A 71 -1.76 0.30 -1.99
C SER A 71 -1.99 0.41 -3.49
N SER A 72 -2.26 -0.72 -4.16
CA SER A 72 -2.78 -0.71 -5.54
C SER A 72 -4.26 -1.07 -5.56
N ALA A 73 -5.06 -0.34 -6.35
CA ALA A 73 -6.50 -0.60 -6.45
C ALA A 73 -6.79 -2.02 -6.99
N GLU A 74 -6.00 -2.52 -7.95
CA GLU A 74 -6.16 -3.86 -8.53
C GLU A 74 -5.91 -4.96 -7.51
N ALA A 75 -4.83 -4.90 -6.72
CA ALA A 75 -4.54 -5.92 -5.73
C ALA A 75 -5.54 -5.87 -4.57
N MET A 76 -5.97 -4.67 -4.18
CA MET A 76 -6.93 -4.51 -3.10
C MET A 76 -8.32 -4.99 -3.48
N ALA A 77 -8.76 -4.80 -4.73
CA ALA A 77 -10.02 -5.35 -5.23
C ALA A 77 -10.06 -6.88 -5.13
N GLN A 78 -8.92 -7.56 -5.29
CA GLN A 78 -8.83 -9.02 -5.16
C GLN A 78 -9.01 -9.48 -3.71
N THR A 79 -8.72 -8.65 -2.70
CA THR A 79 -8.92 -9.05 -1.29
C THR A 79 -10.41 -9.19 -0.92
N GLY A 80 -11.31 -8.56 -1.69
CA GLY A 80 -12.73 -8.48 -1.34
C GLY A 80 -13.02 -7.67 -0.06
N LEU A 81 -12.04 -6.92 0.45
CA LEU A 81 -12.17 -6.00 1.58
C LEU A 81 -12.45 -4.58 1.10
N SER A 82 -13.28 -3.85 1.84
CA SER A 82 -13.46 -2.41 1.62
C SER A 82 -12.23 -1.63 2.09
N ALA A 83 -12.06 -0.40 1.56
CA ALA A 83 -11.00 0.49 1.99
C ALA A 83 -10.99 0.73 3.51
N ALA A 84 -12.16 0.93 4.11
CA ALA A 84 -12.30 1.11 5.55
C ALA A 84 -11.87 -0.15 6.33
N GLN A 85 -12.26 -1.34 5.89
CA GLN A 85 -11.81 -2.60 6.51
C GLN A 85 -10.29 -2.75 6.43
N THR A 86 -9.69 -2.48 5.28
CA THR A 86 -8.22 -2.55 5.13
C THR A 86 -7.50 -1.61 6.09
N ILE A 87 -7.98 -0.36 6.20
CA ILE A 87 -7.40 0.63 7.11
C ILE A 87 -7.50 0.14 8.56
N ARG A 88 -8.70 -0.30 8.99
CA ARG A 88 -8.89 -0.84 10.35
C ARG A 88 -7.96 -2.02 10.64
N LEU A 89 -7.77 -2.93 9.69
CA LEU A 89 -6.89 -4.09 9.89
C LEU A 89 -5.41 -3.68 9.99
N LEU A 90 -4.98 -2.64 9.27
CA LEU A 90 -3.64 -2.07 9.39
C LEU A 90 -3.46 -1.38 10.75
N GLU A 91 -4.44 -0.60 11.20
CA GLU A 91 -4.48 0.00 12.53
C GLU A 91 -4.46 -1.08 13.63
N GLU A 92 -5.27 -2.13 13.49
CA GLU A 92 -5.27 -3.31 14.37
C GLU A 92 -3.92 -4.02 14.39
N ALA A 93 -3.08 -3.91 13.36
CA ALA A 93 -1.75 -4.50 13.39
C ALA A 93 -0.74 -3.65 14.19
N ILE A 94 -0.81 -2.32 14.07
CA ILE A 94 0.28 -1.43 14.54
C ILE A 94 -0.09 -0.51 15.72
N LEU A 95 -1.38 -0.29 16.00
CA LEU A 95 -1.85 0.59 17.09
C LEU A 95 -2.28 -0.18 18.33
N PRO A 96 -2.06 0.31 19.56
CA PRO A 96 -1.54 1.63 19.90
C PRO A 96 -0.02 1.73 19.75
N GLY A 97 0.48 2.97 19.66
CA GLY A 97 1.91 3.28 19.66
C GLY A 97 2.59 3.28 18.29
N GLY A 98 1.97 2.71 17.26
CA GLY A 98 2.44 2.78 15.87
C GLY A 98 2.02 4.04 15.13
N LEU A 99 2.48 4.17 13.88
CA LEU A 99 2.18 5.28 12.99
C LEU A 99 1.87 4.76 11.58
N LEU A 100 0.64 4.96 11.11
CA LEU A 100 0.24 4.63 9.75
C LEU A 100 0.41 5.85 8.85
N LEU A 101 1.16 5.69 7.76
CA LEU A 101 1.41 6.72 6.75
C LEU A 101 0.90 6.26 5.39
N MET A 102 0.28 7.16 4.62
CA MET A 102 -0.03 6.93 3.21
C MET A 102 0.31 8.17 2.36
N PRO A 103 0.91 8.01 1.16
CA PRO A 103 1.10 9.12 0.23
C PRO A 103 -0.27 9.55 -0.32
N SER A 104 -0.51 10.86 -0.46
CA SER A 104 -1.82 11.40 -0.86
C SER A 104 -1.75 12.37 -2.04
N PHE A 105 -0.86 12.10 -2.99
CA PHE A 105 -0.57 13.03 -4.07
C PHE A 105 -1.82 13.41 -4.87
N PRO A 106 -1.97 14.69 -5.26
CA PRO A 106 -3.14 15.18 -6.00
C PRO A 106 -3.09 14.83 -7.51
N PHE A 107 -2.05 14.13 -7.96
CA PHE A 107 -1.80 13.78 -9.36
C PHE A 107 -1.58 12.27 -9.54
N GLY A 108 -1.91 11.75 -10.72
CA GLY A 108 -1.69 10.35 -11.10
C GLY A 108 -0.32 10.14 -11.74
N ASN A 109 -0.29 9.65 -12.98
CA ASN A 109 0.96 9.41 -13.71
C ASN A 109 1.51 10.68 -14.40
N ASP A 110 0.74 11.76 -14.48
CA ASP A 110 1.12 13.00 -15.17
C ASP A 110 1.31 14.16 -14.20
N PHE A 111 2.54 14.27 -13.67
CA PHE A 111 2.92 15.35 -12.77
C PHE A 111 2.99 16.70 -13.48
N TYR A 112 3.56 16.75 -14.68
CA TYR A 112 3.72 17.99 -15.43
C TYR A 112 2.37 18.56 -15.88
N GLY A 113 1.44 17.72 -16.32
CA GLY A 113 0.07 18.12 -16.63
C GLY A 113 -0.63 18.68 -15.41
N TYR A 114 -0.49 18.05 -14.24
CA TYR A 114 -1.03 18.58 -12.98
C TYR A 114 -0.47 19.97 -12.66
N LEU A 115 0.84 20.17 -12.72
CA LEU A 115 1.46 21.48 -12.45
C LEU A 115 0.93 22.57 -13.40
N ARG A 116 0.70 22.24 -14.67
CA ARG A 116 0.15 23.18 -15.67
C ARG A 116 -1.28 23.62 -15.38
N THR A 117 -2.04 22.86 -14.59
CA THR A 117 -3.40 23.28 -14.20
C THR A 117 -3.40 24.50 -13.28
N LEU A 118 -2.27 24.78 -12.61
CA LEU A 118 -2.13 25.83 -11.59
C LEU A 118 -3.23 25.76 -10.50
N GLN A 119 -3.80 24.57 -10.28
CA GLN A 119 -4.84 24.38 -9.29
C GLN A 119 -4.24 24.55 -7.89
N ALA A 120 -4.84 25.44 -7.10
CA ALA A 120 -4.46 25.62 -5.70
C ALA A 120 -4.64 24.30 -4.92
N PHE A 121 -3.62 23.93 -4.16
CA PHE A 121 -3.69 22.80 -3.24
C PHE A 121 -4.39 23.21 -1.94
N ASP A 122 -5.47 22.53 -1.61
CA ASP A 122 -6.15 22.63 -0.31
C ASP A 122 -6.01 21.29 0.40
N VAL A 123 -5.33 21.29 1.55
CA VAL A 123 -5.08 20.09 2.37
C VAL A 123 -6.36 19.31 2.65
N ARG A 124 -7.47 20.02 2.90
CA ARG A 124 -8.76 19.44 3.28
C ARG A 124 -9.56 19.00 2.08
N ARG A 125 -9.47 19.73 0.96
CA ARG A 125 -10.37 19.54 -0.20
C ARG A 125 -9.75 18.83 -1.38
N THR A 126 -8.46 19.03 -1.67
CA THR A 126 -7.83 18.44 -2.86
C THR A 126 -7.81 16.91 -2.72
N PRO A 127 -8.41 16.14 -3.64
CA PRO A 127 -8.46 14.69 -3.52
C PRO A 127 -7.07 14.07 -3.72
N SER A 128 -6.85 12.90 -3.15
CA SER A 128 -5.75 12.01 -3.48
C SER A 128 -6.04 11.28 -4.79
N ARG A 129 -5.01 11.11 -5.61
CA ARG A 129 -5.00 10.28 -6.82
C ARG A 129 -4.27 8.96 -6.60
N MET A 130 -3.86 8.64 -5.37
CA MET A 130 -3.10 7.44 -5.02
C MET A 130 -3.95 6.19 -4.77
N GLY A 131 -5.28 6.30 -4.93
CA GLY A 131 -6.22 5.20 -4.81
C GLY A 131 -7.28 5.39 -3.74
N MET A 132 -8.28 4.51 -3.73
CA MET A 132 -9.46 4.63 -2.86
C MET A 132 -9.11 4.54 -1.37
N ILE A 133 -8.20 3.65 -0.99
CA ILE A 133 -7.79 3.48 0.41
C ILE A 133 -7.23 4.78 0.96
N THR A 134 -6.33 5.41 0.22
CA THR A 134 -5.74 6.69 0.60
C THR A 134 -6.78 7.81 0.69
N GLU A 135 -7.72 7.87 -0.25
CA GLU A 135 -8.76 8.91 -0.23
C GLU A 135 -9.74 8.72 0.94
N VAL A 136 -10.04 7.49 1.32
CA VAL A 136 -10.81 7.18 2.54
C VAL A 136 -10.00 7.54 3.78
N PHE A 137 -8.75 7.07 3.87
CA PHE A 137 -7.87 7.30 5.02
C PHE A 137 -7.70 8.78 5.33
N ARG A 138 -7.42 9.62 4.33
CA ARG A 138 -7.23 11.08 4.56
C ARG A 138 -8.48 11.83 5.04
N ARG A 139 -9.65 11.20 5.03
CA ARG A 139 -10.94 11.77 5.47
C ARG A 139 -11.38 11.19 6.82
N MET A 140 -10.67 10.21 7.35
CA MET A 140 -10.98 9.61 8.65
C MET A 140 -10.65 10.59 9.79
N PRO A 141 -11.35 10.48 10.94
CA PRO A 141 -11.02 11.27 12.11
C PRO A 141 -9.59 10.97 12.59
N ASN A 142 -8.93 11.95 13.22
CA ASN A 142 -7.56 11.82 13.76
C ASN A 142 -6.44 11.61 12.72
N VAL A 143 -6.79 11.64 11.43
CA VAL A 143 -5.84 11.60 10.33
C VAL A 143 -5.48 13.03 9.91
N TRP A 144 -4.19 13.29 9.75
CA TRP A 144 -3.69 14.58 9.28
C TRP A 144 -3.19 14.45 7.85
N ARG A 145 -2.92 15.57 7.19
CA ARG A 145 -2.28 15.61 5.88
C ARG A 145 -1.31 16.77 5.83
N SER A 146 -0.14 16.54 5.25
CA SER A 146 0.88 17.57 5.16
C SER A 146 0.51 18.68 4.19
N LEU A 147 1.14 19.84 4.39
CA LEU A 147 0.86 21.07 3.65
C LEU A 147 1.56 21.09 2.28
N HIS A 148 2.40 20.11 1.96
CA HIS A 148 3.16 20.11 0.71
C HIS A 148 2.21 20.09 -0.50
N PRO A 149 2.27 21.07 -1.41
CA PRO A 149 1.30 21.22 -2.50
C PRO A 149 1.33 20.08 -3.51
N THR A 150 2.51 19.51 -3.77
CA THR A 150 2.70 18.41 -4.71
C THR A 150 2.85 17.04 -4.05
N HIS A 151 3.53 16.92 -2.92
CA HIS A 151 3.85 15.63 -2.31
C HIS A 151 3.24 15.43 -0.91
N PRO A 152 1.92 15.64 -0.71
CA PRO A 152 1.35 15.51 0.62
C PRO A 152 1.36 14.07 1.11
N CYS A 153 1.71 13.86 2.37
CA CYS A 153 1.61 12.57 3.06
C CYS A 153 0.59 12.66 4.21
N VAL A 154 -0.03 11.52 4.53
CA VAL A 154 -1.17 11.41 5.45
C VAL A 154 -0.75 10.52 6.63
N PRO A 155 -0.53 11.08 7.82
CA PRO A 155 -0.29 10.32 9.04
C PRO A 155 -1.57 10.13 9.85
N GLU A 156 -1.71 8.97 10.49
CA GLU A 156 -2.59 8.82 11.65
C GLU A 156 -1.76 8.57 12.91
N ALA A 157 -1.91 9.44 13.90
CA ALA A 157 -1.25 9.33 15.19
C ALA A 157 -2.26 9.57 16.31
N ILE A 158 -2.54 8.53 17.12
CA ILE A 158 -3.19 8.72 18.41
C ILE A 158 -2.14 9.28 19.37
N VAL A 159 -2.14 10.61 19.48
CA VAL A 159 -1.55 11.42 20.56
C VAL A 159 -0.10 11.05 20.94
N ARG A 160 0.87 11.72 20.30
CA ARG A 160 2.04 12.20 21.05
C ARG A 160 1.74 13.60 21.56
N LYS A 161 1.40 13.70 22.86
CA LYS A 161 1.62 14.93 23.63
C LYS A 161 3.11 15.26 23.45
N ASN A 162 3.40 16.41 22.84
CA ASN A 162 4.72 16.89 22.41
C ASN A 162 5.04 16.59 20.93
N GLY A 163 4.50 17.47 20.08
CA GLY A 163 5.32 18.24 19.16
C GLY A 163 5.87 17.51 17.94
N PHE A 164 5.35 17.91 16.79
CA PHE A 164 5.89 17.71 15.44
C PHE A 164 5.70 16.32 14.82
N VAL A 165 4.64 16.21 14.02
CA VAL A 165 4.68 15.40 12.81
C VAL A 165 5.10 16.34 11.67
N SER A 166 6.41 16.53 11.54
CA SER A 166 6.98 17.22 10.38
C SER A 166 6.81 16.30 9.17
N ILE A 167 5.89 16.65 8.29
CA ILE A 167 5.83 16.05 6.97
C ILE A 167 6.15 17.17 6.01
N ILE A 168 7.27 16.95 5.33
CA ILE A 168 7.82 17.79 4.26
C ILE A 168 6.71 18.09 3.26
#